data_AF-A0A0M9EDG7-F1
#
_entry.id   AF-A0A0M9EDG7-F1
#
_cell.length_a   1.000
_cell.length_b   1.000
_cell.length_c   1.000
_cell.angle_alpha   90.00
_cell.angle_beta   90.00
_cell.angle_gamma   90.00
#
_symmetry.space_group_name_H-M   'P 1'
#
loop_
_entity.id
_entity.type
_entity.pdbx_description
1 polymer ?
#
loop_
_entity_poly.entity_id
_entity_poly.type
_entity_poly.pdbx_seq_one_letter_code
_entity_poly.pdbx_strand_id
1 'polypeptide(L)'
;MMYFLLFFIRNFRTSTFRCFIIIGYLYCILCACDNTSKTSALREDYLSHSPDDVVIGIVDSSKFQSHFIKGVKLAIDEINQLGVLGKKIRPVYFDDQASCQNGKAIAKKISKDPKVLAVIGHNVSDIAISTSITYEKNGILFISPGASVSDLIQNQYKYIFRNIPSNEQLTSQLIKYANKNQLKKIVVVFDNQETILAFIFGKFRDKKVCQLTHWSRWCICTI
;
A
#
# COMPACT_ATOMS: atom_id res chain seq x y z
N MET A 1 5.46 20.29 57.90
CA MET A 1 5.27 18.91 57.41
C MET A 1 5.66 18.79 55.91
N MET A 2 6.83 19.30 55.53
CA MET A 2 7.32 19.32 54.13
C MET A 2 8.82 18.96 54.03
N TYR A 3 9.45 18.65 55.17
CA TYR A 3 10.87 18.24 55.23
C TYR A 3 11.05 16.72 55.36
N PHE A 4 9.99 15.95 55.64
CA PHE A 4 10.08 14.50 55.76
C PHE A 4 10.00 13.77 54.40
N LEU A 5 9.39 14.40 53.38
CA LEU A 5 9.33 13.80 52.03
C LEU A 5 10.64 13.91 51.25
N LEU A 6 11.50 14.89 51.57
CA LEU A 6 12.77 15.10 50.86
C LEU A 6 13.91 14.21 51.37
N PHE A 7 13.78 13.64 52.57
CA PHE A 7 14.81 12.73 53.10
C PHE A 7 14.66 11.29 52.55
N PHE A 8 13.45 10.89 52.16
CA PHE A 8 13.21 9.56 51.57
C PHE A 8 13.72 9.44 50.12
N ILE A 9 13.87 10.55 49.41
CA ILE A 9 14.34 10.57 48.01
C ILE A 9 15.88 10.61 47.93
N ARG A 10 16.58 10.95 49.03
CA ARG A 10 18.03 11.21 49.01
C ARG A 10 18.92 9.99 49.32
N ASN A 11 18.33 8.82 49.56
CA ASN A 11 19.08 7.60 49.88
C ASN A 11 18.65 6.35 49.09
N PHE A 12 17.92 6.53 47.98
CA PHE A 12 17.72 5.46 47.03
C PHE A 12 18.89 5.44 46.04
N ARG A 13 19.83 4.53 46.32
CA ARG A 13 21.03 4.20 45.55
C ARG A 13 20.72 4.31 44.05
N THR A 14 21.33 5.28 43.35
CA THR A 14 21.11 5.60 41.92
C THR A 14 21.19 4.39 40.98
N SER A 15 21.83 3.30 41.41
CA SER A 15 21.88 2.00 40.73
C SER A 15 20.52 1.29 40.66
N THR A 16 19.72 1.29 41.74
CA THR A 16 18.43 0.57 41.75
C THR A 16 17.39 1.26 40.87
N PHE A 17 17.37 2.60 40.84
CA PHE A 17 16.47 3.37 39.98
C PHE A 17 16.80 3.21 38.48
N ARG A 18 18.10 3.11 38.14
CA ARG A 18 18.54 2.79 36.77
C ARG A 18 18.13 1.38 36.35
N CYS A 19 18.19 0.39 37.26
CA CYS A 19 17.66 -0.95 36.98
C CYS A 19 16.15 -0.95 36.73
N PHE A 20 15.35 -0.20 37.49
CA PHE A 20 13.90 -0.12 37.26
C PHE A 20 13.53 0.52 35.92
N ILE A 21 14.26 1.56 35.48
CA ILE A 21 14.06 2.18 34.17
C ILE A 21 14.44 1.20 33.04
N ILE A 22 15.56 0.48 33.18
CA ILE A 22 16.00 -0.50 32.18
C ILE A 22 15.01 -1.68 32.12
N ILE A 23 14.56 -2.20 33.27
CA ILE A 23 13.56 -3.27 33.34
C ILE A 23 12.21 -2.80 32.77
N GLY A 24 11.79 -1.57 33.06
CA GLY A 24 10.58 -0.97 32.47
C GLY A 24 10.68 -0.79 30.96
N TYR A 25 11.84 -0.39 30.44
CA TYR A 25 12.10 -0.28 29.01
C TYR A 25 12.13 -1.66 28.34
N LEU A 26 12.75 -2.65 28.99
CA LEU A 26 12.78 -4.05 28.54
C LEU A 26 11.37 -4.68 28.52
N TYR A 27 10.54 -4.35 29.51
CA TYR A 27 9.15 -4.80 29.59
C TYR A 27 8.28 -4.15 28.50
N CYS A 28 8.48 -2.86 28.21
CA CYS A 28 7.84 -2.17 27.09
C CYS A 28 8.25 -2.74 25.72
N ILE A 29 9.50 -3.20 25.57
CA ILE A 29 9.96 -3.87 24.35
C ILE A 29 9.30 -5.25 24.20
N LEU A 30 9.10 -5.98 25.30
CA LEU A 30 8.44 -7.30 25.29
C LEU A 30 6.94 -7.22 24.98
N CYS A 31 6.24 -6.15 25.37
CA CYS A 31 4.82 -5.97 25.06
C CYS A 31 4.54 -5.43 23.64
N ALA A 32 5.57 -5.04 22.88
CA ALA A 32 5.41 -4.39 21.58
C ALA A 32 5.20 -5.35 20.39
N CYS A 33 5.26 -6.66 20.61
CA CYS A 33 4.96 -7.67 19.59
C CYS A 33 3.76 -8.51 20.03
N ASP A 34 2.68 -8.55 19.22
CA ASP A 34 2.00 -9.83 18.90
C ASP A 34 0.68 -9.76 18.13
N ASN A 35 0.02 -8.62 17.94
CA ASN A 35 -1.32 -8.67 17.34
C ASN A 35 -1.30 -9.08 15.86
N THR A 36 -0.25 -8.73 15.13
CA THR A 36 -0.09 -9.05 13.72
C THR A 36 0.22 -10.54 13.50
N SER A 37 1.17 -11.10 14.26
CA SER A 37 1.53 -12.54 14.23
C SER A 37 0.34 -13.42 14.61
N LYS A 38 -0.44 -13.01 15.60
CA LYS A 38 -1.67 -13.70 15.98
C LYS A 38 -2.71 -13.71 14.86
N THR A 39 -2.89 -12.60 14.15
CA THR A 39 -3.94 -12.52 13.12
C THR A 39 -3.55 -13.27 11.84
N SER A 40 -2.28 -13.27 11.45
CA SER A 40 -1.81 -14.11 10.34
C SER A 40 -1.94 -15.60 10.68
N ALA A 41 -1.61 -16.01 11.90
CA ALA A 41 -1.79 -17.39 12.35
C ALA A 41 -3.27 -17.81 12.35
N LEU A 42 -4.19 -16.94 12.78
CA LEU A 42 -5.63 -17.20 12.71
C LEU A 42 -6.15 -17.34 11.27
N ARG A 43 -5.54 -16.63 10.31
CA ARG A 43 -5.89 -16.74 8.88
C ARG A 43 -5.38 -18.06 8.29
N GLU A 44 -4.16 -18.47 8.65
CA GLU A 44 -3.60 -19.78 8.29
C GLU A 44 -4.44 -20.92 8.87
N ASP A 45 -4.86 -20.79 10.14
CA ASP A 45 -5.76 -21.74 10.79
C ASP A 45 -7.12 -21.81 10.09
N TYR A 46 -7.73 -20.66 9.78
CA TYR A 46 -8.98 -20.59 9.00
C TYR A 46 -8.84 -21.30 7.65
N LEU A 47 -7.72 -21.12 6.96
CA LEU A 47 -7.43 -21.80 5.69
C LEU A 47 -7.25 -23.32 5.84
N SER A 48 -6.67 -23.78 6.95
CA SER A 48 -6.43 -25.20 7.22
C SER A 48 -7.74 -26.00 7.31
N HIS A 49 -8.81 -25.36 7.77
CA HIS A 49 -10.16 -25.94 7.85
C HIS A 49 -10.90 -26.00 6.50
N SER A 50 -10.23 -25.68 5.40
CA SER A 50 -10.76 -25.77 4.03
C SER A 50 -12.15 -25.10 3.87
N PRO A 51 -12.26 -23.79 4.08
CA PRO A 51 -13.54 -23.10 4.02
C PRO A 51 -14.20 -23.24 2.65
N ASP A 52 -15.54 -23.27 2.62
CA ASP A 52 -16.35 -23.43 1.40
C ASP A 52 -16.17 -22.27 0.40
N ASP A 53 -15.83 -21.08 0.92
CA ASP A 53 -15.63 -19.86 0.15
C ASP A 53 -14.21 -19.30 0.29
N VAL A 54 -13.72 -18.70 -0.80
CA VAL A 54 -12.52 -17.86 -0.86
C VAL A 54 -12.95 -16.40 -0.71
N VAL A 55 -12.67 -15.79 0.44
CA VAL A 55 -13.09 -14.41 0.73
C VAL A 55 -12.04 -13.41 0.24
N ILE A 56 -12.48 -12.47 -0.61
CA ILE A 56 -11.60 -11.44 -1.19
C ILE A 56 -12.17 -10.05 -0.87
N GLY A 57 -11.35 -9.18 -0.30
CA GLY A 57 -11.67 -7.78 -0.11
C GLY A 57 -11.53 -7.01 -1.43
N ILE A 58 -12.61 -6.38 -1.88
CA ILE A 58 -12.62 -5.53 -3.06
C ILE A 58 -12.72 -4.08 -2.61
N VAL A 59 -11.73 -3.26 -2.93
CA VAL A 59 -11.70 -1.85 -2.48
C VAL A 59 -11.70 -0.90 -3.67
N ASP A 60 -12.82 -0.21 -3.88
CA ASP A 60 -12.91 0.84 -4.89
C ASP A 60 -12.33 2.17 -4.40
N SER A 61 -12.11 3.08 -5.34
CA SER A 61 -11.74 4.47 -5.10
C SER A 61 -12.74 5.38 -5.84
N SER A 62 -14.00 5.38 -5.37
CA SER A 62 -15.19 5.83 -6.11
C SER A 62 -15.24 7.32 -6.47
N LYS A 63 -14.33 8.13 -5.92
CA LYS A 63 -14.22 9.56 -6.25
C LYS A 63 -13.98 9.80 -7.75
N PHE A 64 -13.42 8.80 -8.43
CA PHE A 64 -13.27 8.78 -9.89
C PHE A 64 -14.37 7.92 -10.51
N GLN A 65 -14.93 8.35 -11.64
CA GLN A 65 -15.84 7.50 -12.41
C GLN A 65 -15.10 6.24 -12.83
N SER A 66 -15.58 5.09 -12.36
CA SER A 66 -14.88 3.81 -12.53
C SER A 66 -15.87 2.71 -12.91
N HIS A 67 -15.42 1.82 -13.79
CA HIS A 67 -16.12 0.55 -14.10
C HIS A 67 -15.53 -0.63 -13.33
N PHE A 68 -14.60 -0.38 -12.40
CA PHE A 68 -13.88 -1.39 -11.64
C PHE A 68 -14.83 -2.39 -10.97
N ILE A 69 -15.80 -1.92 -10.17
CA ILE A 69 -16.73 -2.81 -9.47
C ILE A 69 -17.62 -3.61 -10.44
N LYS A 70 -18.01 -3.03 -11.58
CA LYS A 70 -18.78 -3.75 -12.60
C LYS A 70 -17.95 -4.88 -13.21
N GLY A 71 -16.70 -4.61 -13.56
CA GLY A 71 -15.77 -5.61 -14.07
C GLY A 71 -15.48 -6.72 -13.05
N VAL A 72 -15.27 -6.35 -11.78
CA VAL A 72 -15.07 -7.34 -10.71
C VAL A 72 -16.29 -8.25 -10.54
N LYS A 73 -17.51 -7.70 -10.59
CA LYS A 73 -18.73 -8.52 -10.50
C LYS A 73 -18.82 -9.52 -11.66
N LEU A 74 -18.63 -9.06 -12.89
CA LEU A 74 -18.62 -9.94 -14.07
C LEU A 74 -17.57 -11.06 -13.94
N ALA A 75 -16.34 -10.71 -13.54
CA ALA A 75 -15.27 -11.70 -13.36
C ALA A 75 -15.60 -12.72 -12.25
N ILE A 76 -16.16 -12.27 -11.12
CA ILE A 76 -16.58 -13.17 -10.04
C ILE A 76 -17.72 -14.07 -10.48
N ASP A 77 -18.71 -13.55 -11.22
CA ASP A 77 -19.83 -14.33 -11.73
C ASP A 77 -19.33 -15.42 -12.70
N GLU A 78 -18.42 -15.10 -13.61
CA GLU A 78 -17.78 -16.06 -14.52
C GLU A 78 -16.96 -17.10 -13.77
N ILE A 79 -16.09 -16.68 -12.84
CA ILE A 79 -15.25 -17.60 -12.07
C ILE A 79 -16.10 -18.54 -11.21
N ASN A 80 -17.17 -18.03 -10.59
CA ASN A 80 -18.02 -18.82 -9.70
C ASN A 80 -18.91 -19.84 -10.40
N GLN A 81 -19.03 -19.79 -11.74
CA GLN A 81 -19.70 -20.85 -12.51
C GLN A 81 -18.93 -22.18 -12.45
N LEU A 82 -17.59 -22.11 -12.49
CA LEU A 82 -16.70 -23.27 -12.39
C LEU A 82 -16.12 -23.44 -10.98
N GLY A 83 -16.04 -22.35 -10.22
CA GLY A 83 -15.35 -22.28 -8.93
C GLY A 83 -13.83 -22.26 -9.08
N VAL A 84 -13.15 -22.01 -7.97
CA VAL A 84 -11.69 -22.08 -7.85
C VAL A 84 -11.36 -23.21 -6.89
N LEU A 85 -10.80 -24.30 -7.41
CA LEU A 85 -10.47 -25.49 -6.62
C LEU A 85 -11.67 -26.03 -5.82
N GLY A 86 -12.86 -26.02 -6.43
CA GLY A 86 -14.10 -26.46 -5.79
C GLY A 86 -14.77 -25.45 -4.85
N LYS A 87 -14.23 -24.23 -4.73
CA LYS A 87 -14.73 -23.17 -3.84
C LYS A 87 -15.25 -21.98 -4.62
N LYS A 88 -16.18 -21.22 -4.04
CA LYS A 88 -16.66 -19.96 -4.63
C LYS A 88 -15.92 -18.75 -4.07
N ILE A 89 -15.72 -17.74 -4.91
CA ILE A 89 -15.24 -16.44 -4.47
C ILE A 89 -16.41 -15.69 -3.82
N ARG A 90 -16.20 -15.24 -2.58
CA ARG A 90 -17.12 -14.35 -1.86
C ARG A 90 -16.49 -12.97 -1.69
N PRO A 91 -16.92 -11.96 -2.48
CA PRO A 91 -16.37 -10.62 -2.35
C PRO A 91 -16.90 -9.91 -1.10
N VAL A 92 -16.04 -9.09 -0.48
CA VAL A 92 -16.43 -8.09 0.53
C VAL A 92 -16.03 -6.73 0.00
N TYR A 93 -17.01 -5.86 -0.25
CA TYR A 93 -16.80 -4.58 -0.90
C TYR A 93 -16.53 -3.45 0.10
N PHE A 94 -15.59 -2.58 -0.25
CA PHE A 94 -15.23 -1.36 0.46
C PHE A 94 -14.98 -0.23 -0.55
N ASP A 95 -14.92 1.00 -0.05
CA ASP A 95 -14.61 2.19 -0.85
C ASP A 95 -13.74 3.13 -0.02
N ASP A 96 -12.53 3.40 -0.50
CA ASP A 96 -11.60 4.33 0.14
C ASP A 96 -11.89 5.79 -0.22
N GLN A 97 -12.83 6.05 -1.14
CA GLN A 97 -13.25 7.39 -1.58
C GLN A 97 -12.07 8.27 -2.04
N ALA A 98 -11.03 7.64 -2.59
CA ALA A 98 -9.76 8.28 -2.93
C ALA A 98 -9.12 9.05 -1.75
N SER A 99 -9.22 8.49 -0.53
CA SER A 99 -8.61 9.04 0.68
C SER A 99 -7.68 8.03 1.36
N CYS A 100 -6.43 8.43 1.62
CA CYS A 100 -5.47 7.61 2.37
C CYS A 100 -5.95 7.30 3.80
N GLN A 101 -6.73 8.19 4.42
CA GLN A 101 -7.29 7.95 5.75
C GLN A 101 -8.29 6.79 5.74
N ASN A 102 -9.23 6.82 4.80
CA ASN A 102 -10.23 5.77 4.62
C ASN A 102 -9.56 4.46 4.20
N GLY A 103 -8.62 4.51 3.25
CA GLY A 103 -7.83 3.34 2.83
C GLY A 103 -7.12 2.66 4.00
N LYS A 104 -6.43 3.42 4.86
CA LYS A 104 -5.79 2.87 6.07
C LYS A 104 -6.79 2.27 7.06
N ALA A 105 -7.97 2.88 7.22
CA ALA A 105 -9.01 2.34 8.09
C ALA A 105 -9.57 1.02 7.56
N ILE A 106 -9.81 0.94 6.25
CA ILE A 106 -10.25 -0.27 5.55
C ILE A 106 -9.19 -1.37 5.67
N ALA A 107 -7.91 -1.06 5.39
CA ALA A 107 -6.83 -2.00 5.52
C ALA A 107 -6.73 -2.58 6.94
N LYS A 108 -6.82 -1.73 7.98
CA LYS A 108 -6.87 -2.19 9.38
C LYS A 108 -8.08 -3.07 9.67
N LYS A 109 -9.25 -2.75 9.12
CA LYS A 109 -10.48 -3.54 9.29
C LYS A 109 -10.33 -4.91 8.65
N ILE A 110 -9.87 -4.97 7.40
CA ILE A 110 -9.62 -6.21 6.66
C ILE A 110 -8.56 -7.04 7.38
N SER A 111 -7.47 -6.42 7.85
CA SER A 111 -6.41 -7.14 8.55
C SER A 111 -6.88 -7.89 9.78
N LYS A 112 -7.88 -7.37 10.50
CA LYS A 112 -8.50 -8.00 11.67
C LYS A 112 -9.45 -9.14 11.35
N ASP A 113 -9.90 -9.26 10.10
CA ASP A 113 -10.75 -10.37 9.67
C ASP A 113 -9.87 -11.52 9.14
N PRO A 114 -9.75 -12.64 9.89
CA PRO A 114 -8.94 -13.78 9.45
C PRO A 114 -9.56 -14.48 8.23
N LYS A 115 -10.83 -14.20 7.89
CA LYS A 115 -11.49 -14.83 6.74
C LYS A 115 -11.04 -14.23 5.40
N VAL A 116 -10.65 -12.95 5.39
CA VAL A 116 -10.24 -12.26 4.15
C VAL A 116 -8.82 -12.67 3.79
N LEU A 117 -8.66 -13.30 2.63
CA LEU A 117 -7.41 -13.92 2.18
C LEU A 117 -6.57 -12.99 1.29
N ALA A 118 -7.26 -12.21 0.48
CA ALA A 118 -6.65 -11.30 -0.47
C ALA A 118 -7.44 -10.01 -0.57
N VAL A 119 -6.78 -8.96 -1.05
CA VAL A 119 -7.36 -7.66 -1.35
C VAL A 119 -7.05 -7.30 -2.80
N ILE A 120 -8.07 -6.88 -3.53
CA ILE A 120 -7.94 -6.32 -4.87
C ILE A 120 -8.55 -4.92 -4.84
N GLY A 121 -7.77 -3.88 -5.16
CA GLY A 121 -8.28 -2.51 -5.13
C GLY A 121 -7.24 -1.46 -4.76
N HIS A 122 -7.69 -0.41 -4.08
CA HIS A 122 -6.89 0.79 -3.80
C HIS A 122 -6.24 1.30 -5.09
N ASN A 123 -7.07 1.87 -5.96
CA ASN A 123 -6.70 2.15 -7.35
C ASN A 123 -5.81 3.39 -7.49
N VAL A 124 -5.69 4.19 -6.42
CA VAL A 124 -4.87 5.39 -6.36
C VAL A 124 -3.51 5.07 -5.74
N SER A 125 -2.42 5.44 -6.42
CA SER A 125 -1.04 5.15 -6.04
C SER A 125 -0.70 5.45 -4.57
N ASP A 126 -1.04 6.64 -4.08
CA ASP A 126 -0.73 7.05 -2.71
C ASP A 126 -1.48 6.21 -1.68
N ILE A 127 -2.71 5.83 -1.98
CA ILE A 127 -3.53 4.99 -1.10
C ILE A 127 -2.94 3.60 -1.05
N ALA A 128 -2.65 3.00 -2.21
CA ALA A 128 -2.05 1.68 -2.32
C ALA A 128 -0.73 1.57 -1.54
N ILE A 129 0.18 2.56 -1.69
CA ILE A 129 1.41 2.63 -0.89
C ILE A 129 1.09 2.70 0.60
N SER A 130 0.13 3.56 0.99
CA SER A 130 -0.18 3.78 2.40
C SER A 130 -0.80 2.55 3.09
N THR A 131 -1.44 1.67 2.32
CA THR A 131 -2.08 0.45 2.81
C THR A 131 -1.19 -0.79 2.68
N SER A 132 -0.25 -0.81 1.74
CA SER A 132 0.57 -1.99 1.42
C SER A 132 1.29 -2.56 2.63
N ILE A 133 1.91 -1.71 3.46
CA ILE A 133 2.61 -2.14 4.68
C ILE A 133 1.69 -2.84 5.69
N THR A 134 0.41 -2.49 5.71
CA THR A 134 -0.57 -3.13 6.60
C THR A 134 -0.87 -4.55 6.11
N TYR A 135 -1.08 -4.73 4.82
CA TYR A 135 -1.33 -6.04 4.23
C TYR A 135 -0.09 -6.94 4.29
N GLU A 136 1.09 -6.40 3.96
CA GLU A 136 2.37 -7.12 4.03
C GLU A 136 2.60 -7.68 5.43
N LYS A 137 2.46 -6.82 6.46
CA LYS A 137 2.67 -7.23 7.85
C LYS A 137 1.70 -8.33 8.30
N ASN A 138 0.46 -8.31 7.80
CA ASN A 138 -0.58 -9.27 8.20
C ASN A 138 -0.66 -10.51 7.30
N GLY A 139 0.28 -10.68 6.35
CA GLY A 139 0.28 -11.83 5.45
C GLY A 139 -0.93 -11.88 4.52
N ILE A 140 -1.40 -10.72 4.05
CA ILE A 140 -2.56 -10.61 3.16
C ILE A 140 -2.07 -10.27 1.77
N LEU A 141 -2.41 -11.12 0.80
CA LEU A 141 -2.14 -10.85 -0.61
C LEU A 141 -2.86 -9.58 -1.04
N PHE A 142 -2.15 -8.58 -1.55
CA PHE A 142 -2.72 -7.34 -2.05
C PHE A 142 -2.31 -7.11 -3.50
N ILE A 143 -3.31 -6.93 -4.37
CA ILE A 143 -3.13 -6.58 -5.78
C ILE A 143 -3.78 -5.23 -6.04
N SER A 144 -3.00 -4.22 -6.42
CA SER A 144 -3.55 -2.95 -6.90
C SER A 144 -3.68 -2.96 -8.44
N PRO A 145 -4.87 -2.71 -9.00
CA PRO A 145 -5.05 -2.65 -10.44
C PRO A 145 -4.87 -1.26 -11.05
N GLY A 146 -4.71 -0.22 -10.23
CA GLY A 146 -4.57 1.17 -10.70
C GLY A 146 -3.27 1.87 -10.30
N ALA A 147 -2.53 1.35 -9.31
CA ALA A 147 -1.33 2.03 -8.79
C ALA A 147 -0.07 1.73 -9.63
N SER A 148 0.34 2.69 -10.45
CA SER A 148 1.51 2.59 -11.34
C SER A 148 2.81 3.12 -10.73
N VAL A 149 2.76 3.71 -9.54
CA VAL A 149 3.95 4.20 -8.82
C VAL A 149 4.95 3.08 -8.58
N SER A 150 6.23 3.35 -8.86
CA SER A 150 7.29 2.35 -8.79
C SER A 150 7.48 1.81 -7.37
N ASP A 151 7.45 2.72 -6.39
CA ASP A 151 7.72 2.46 -4.97
C ASP A 151 6.76 1.45 -4.33
N LEU A 152 5.60 1.19 -4.96
CA LEU A 152 4.64 0.19 -4.47
C LEU A 152 5.27 -1.20 -4.30
N ILE A 153 6.25 -1.57 -5.13
CA ILE A 153 6.87 -2.91 -5.14
C ILE A 153 8.37 -2.87 -4.76
N GLN A 154 8.98 -1.70 -4.61
CA GLN A 154 10.43 -1.58 -4.37
C GLN A 154 10.91 -2.14 -3.03
N ASN A 155 10.02 -2.30 -2.04
CA ASN A 155 10.37 -2.67 -0.66
C ASN A 155 10.55 -4.18 -0.41
N GLN A 156 10.84 -4.99 -1.44
CA GLN A 156 10.95 -6.47 -1.34
C GLN A 156 9.70 -7.11 -0.69
N TYR A 157 8.53 -6.54 -0.93
CA TYR A 157 7.28 -7.07 -0.40
C TYR A 157 7.01 -8.48 -0.94
N LYS A 158 6.53 -9.35 -0.05
CA LYS A 158 6.17 -10.74 -0.38
C LYS A 158 4.73 -10.86 -0.86
N TYR A 159 3.84 -10.02 -0.34
CA TYR A 159 2.40 -10.13 -0.55
C TYR A 159 1.83 -9.00 -1.41
N ILE A 160 2.64 -8.08 -1.89
CA ILE A 160 2.18 -6.88 -2.59
C ILE A 160 2.52 -6.98 -4.07
N PHE A 161 1.48 -6.92 -4.91
CA PHE A 161 1.58 -7.06 -6.36
C PHE A 161 0.72 -6.00 -7.07
N ARG A 162 0.92 -5.89 -8.38
CA ARG A 162 0.05 -5.15 -9.31
C ARG A 162 0.00 -5.89 -10.64
N ASN A 163 -1.05 -5.69 -11.42
CA ASN A 163 -1.20 -6.25 -12.77
C ASN A 163 -0.99 -5.22 -13.89
N ILE A 164 -0.51 -4.02 -13.56
CA ILE A 164 -0.17 -2.96 -14.51
C ILE A 164 1.34 -2.66 -14.48
N PRO A 165 1.94 -2.17 -15.57
CA PRO A 165 3.35 -1.77 -15.56
C PRO A 165 3.61 -0.56 -14.64
N SER A 166 4.82 -0.43 -14.08
CA SER A 166 5.20 0.83 -13.41
C SER A 166 5.31 1.97 -14.41
N ASN A 167 5.21 3.19 -13.88
CA ASN A 167 5.63 4.40 -14.57
C ASN A 167 7.07 4.30 -15.09
N GLU A 168 7.99 3.67 -14.36
CA GLU A 168 9.36 3.38 -14.83
C GLU A 168 9.39 2.44 -16.04
N GLN A 169 8.64 1.33 -16.01
CA GLN A 169 8.58 0.39 -17.12
C GLN A 169 7.97 1.05 -18.36
N LEU A 170 6.86 1.78 -18.20
CA LEU A 170 6.23 2.55 -19.27
C LEU A 170 7.19 3.58 -19.87
N THR A 171 7.86 4.36 -19.01
CA THR A 171 8.82 5.38 -19.44
C THR A 171 10.01 4.76 -20.17
N SER A 172 10.55 3.65 -19.67
CA SER A 172 11.66 2.94 -20.32
C SER A 172 11.29 2.50 -21.74
N GLN A 173 10.07 2.00 -21.94
CA GLN A 173 9.59 1.61 -23.28
C GLN A 173 9.42 2.82 -24.20
N LEU A 174 8.88 3.93 -23.70
CA LEU A 174 8.73 5.16 -24.47
C LEU A 174 10.09 5.71 -24.93
N ILE A 175 11.11 5.65 -24.07
CA ILE A 175 12.47 6.10 -24.39
C ILE A 175 13.15 5.17 -25.39
N LYS A 176 13.00 3.85 -25.23
CA LYS A 176 13.48 2.88 -26.23
C LYS A 176 12.86 3.16 -27.60
N TYR A 177 11.56 3.44 -27.65
CA TYR A 177 10.87 3.81 -28.88
C TYR A 177 11.42 5.11 -29.48
N ALA A 178 11.59 6.16 -28.66
CA ALA A 178 12.12 7.44 -29.13
C ALA A 178 13.53 7.30 -29.71
N ASN A 179 14.42 6.58 -29.01
CA ASN A 179 15.79 6.34 -29.46
C ASN A 179 15.82 5.54 -30.77
N LYS A 180 15.01 4.47 -30.87
CA LYS A 180 14.90 3.64 -32.08
C LYS A 180 14.49 4.47 -33.30
N ASN A 181 13.62 5.46 -33.11
CA ASN A 181 13.11 6.33 -34.17
C ASN A 181 13.87 7.66 -34.28
N GLN A 182 14.99 7.83 -33.56
CA GLN A 182 15.84 9.03 -33.59
C GLN A 182 15.05 10.32 -33.30
N LEU A 183 14.05 10.25 -32.41
CA LEU A 183 13.25 11.41 -32.01
C LEU A 183 14.06 12.32 -31.08
N LYS A 184 14.39 13.53 -31.55
CA LYS A 184 15.28 14.47 -30.84
C LYS A 184 14.57 15.62 -30.12
N LYS A 185 13.28 15.84 -30.39
CA LYS A 185 12.48 16.91 -29.79
C LYS A 185 11.21 16.31 -29.22
N ILE A 186 11.10 16.25 -27.90
CA ILE A 186 9.94 15.65 -27.24
C ILE A 186 9.36 16.68 -26.28
N VAL A 187 8.04 16.85 -26.39
CA VAL A 187 7.26 17.70 -25.49
C VAL A 187 6.42 16.78 -24.62
N VAL A 188 6.58 16.91 -23.31
CA VAL A 188 5.74 16.21 -22.33
C VAL A 188 4.73 17.21 -21.78
N VAL A 189 3.45 16.91 -21.99
CA VAL A 189 2.32 17.68 -21.46
C VAL A 189 1.67 16.85 -20.36
N PHE A 190 1.48 17.44 -19.19
CA PHE A 190 0.86 16.77 -18.05
C PHE A 190 0.00 17.72 -17.22
N ASP A 191 -0.98 17.13 -16.51
CA ASP A 191 -1.79 17.84 -15.53
C ASP A 191 -0.98 18.03 -14.24
N ASN A 192 -1.19 19.14 -13.55
CA ASN A 192 -0.48 19.48 -12.31
C ASN A 192 -0.71 18.48 -11.16
N GLN A 193 -1.74 17.63 -11.27
CA GLN A 193 -2.03 16.55 -10.32
C GLN A 193 -1.29 15.24 -10.64
N GLU A 194 -0.80 15.06 -11.88
CA GLU A 194 -0.22 13.81 -12.40
C GLU A 194 1.17 14.08 -12.98
N THR A 195 2.14 14.40 -12.11
CA THR A 195 3.47 14.86 -12.52
C THR A 195 4.51 13.74 -12.66
N ILE A 196 4.21 12.56 -12.13
CA ILE A 196 5.18 11.48 -11.90
C ILE A 196 5.78 10.96 -13.21
N LEU A 197 4.97 10.70 -14.23
CA LEU A 197 5.45 10.21 -15.53
C LEU A 197 6.37 11.22 -16.22
N ALA A 198 6.00 12.51 -16.19
CA ALA A 198 6.81 13.57 -16.79
C ALA A 198 8.17 13.71 -16.09
N PHE A 199 8.18 13.64 -14.75
CA PHE A 199 9.41 13.68 -13.96
C PHE A 199 10.32 12.49 -14.26
N ILE A 200 9.76 11.27 -14.33
CA ILE A 200 10.53 10.06 -14.64
C ILE A 200 11.10 10.16 -16.07
N PHE A 201 10.32 10.62 -17.05
CA PHE A 201 10.78 10.79 -18.43
C PHE A 201 11.95 11.78 -18.53
N GLY A 202 11.87 12.92 -17.83
CA GLY A 202 12.99 13.87 -17.71
C GLY A 202 14.24 13.23 -17.12
N LYS A 203 14.11 12.48 -16.02
CA LYS A 203 15.22 11.80 -15.33
C LYS A 203 15.99 10.82 -16.24
N PHE A 204 15.30 10.12 -17.13
CA PHE A 204 15.93 9.10 -17.98
C PHE A 204 16.64 9.67 -19.23
N ARG A 205 16.21 10.84 -19.75
CA ARG A 205 16.73 11.35 -21.02
C ARG A 205 17.91 12.32 -20.86
N ASP A 206 17.96 13.10 -19.78
CA ASP A 206 19.12 13.95 -19.49
C ASP A 206 19.18 14.31 -18.01
N LYS A 207 20.38 14.29 -17.41
CA LYS A 207 20.62 14.87 -16.06
C LYS A 207 20.46 16.40 -16.03
N LYS A 208 19.87 17.01 -17.07
CA LYS A 208 19.61 18.44 -17.19
C LYS A 208 18.13 18.70 -16.89
N VAL A 209 17.93 19.68 -16.01
CA VAL A 209 16.65 20.09 -15.43
C VAL A 209 15.65 20.45 -16.54
N CYS A 210 14.49 19.77 -16.55
CA CYS A 210 13.29 20.15 -17.31
C CYS A 210 13.00 21.65 -17.11
N GLN A 211 12.92 22.44 -18.18
CA GLN A 211 12.34 23.78 -18.10
C GLN A 211 10.82 23.63 -18.01
N LEU A 212 10.29 23.74 -16.79
CA LEU A 212 8.85 23.73 -16.53
C LEU A 212 8.26 25.09 -16.89
N THR A 213 7.38 25.14 -17.87
CA THR A 213 6.53 26.31 -18.12
C THR A 213 5.12 26.02 -17.62
N HIS A 214 4.63 26.87 -16.71
CA HIS A 214 3.29 26.75 -16.12
C HIS A 214 2.28 27.56 -16.93
N TRP A 215 1.21 26.90 -17.38
CA TRP A 215 0.06 27.56 -18.02
C TRP A 215 -1.23 27.14 -17.33
N SER A 216 -1.63 27.87 -16.28
CA SER A 216 -2.90 27.82 -15.51
C SER A 216 -3.35 26.46 -14.90
N ARG A 217 -3.17 25.34 -15.59
CA ARG A 217 -3.37 23.93 -15.16
C ARG A 217 -2.38 22.93 -15.77
N TRP A 218 -1.70 23.29 -16.86
CA TRP A 218 -0.82 22.38 -17.60
C TRP A 218 0.64 22.77 -17.43
N CYS A 219 1.49 21.76 -17.37
CA CYS A 219 2.94 21.92 -17.37
C CYS A 219 3.52 21.33 -18.66
N ILE A 220 4.43 22.07 -19.28
CA ILE A 220 5.16 21.62 -20.47
C ILE A 220 6.62 21.42 -20.06
N CYS A 221 7.15 20.21 -20.29
CA CYS A 221 8.60 19.98 -20.31
C CYS A 221 9.07 19.66 -21.73
N THR A 222 10.02 20.45 -22.22
CA THR A 222 10.76 20.20 -23.46
C THR A 222 12.09 19.52 -23.14
N ILE A 223 12.36 18.40 -23.81
CA ILE A 223 13.60 17.61 -23.69
C ILE A 223 14.20 17.36 -25.07
#